data_AF-A0A7Y2ES40-F1
#
_entry.id   AF-A0A7Y2ES40-F1
#
_cell.length_a   1.000
_cell.length_b   1.000
_cell.length_c   1.000
_cell.angle_alpha   90.00
_cell.angle_beta   90.00
_cell.angle_gamma   90.00
#
_symmetry.space_group_name_H-M   'P 1'
#
loop_
_entity.id
_entity.type
_entity.pdbx_description
1 polymer ?
#
loop_
_entity_poly.entity_id
_entity_poly.type
_entity_poly.pdbx_seq_one_letter_code
_entity_poly.pdbx_strand_id
1 'polypeptide(L)'
;MSPTYIGLVRLTFRELWARWVTLGLFIVSTLAWLMVTFALNIDVVEGSLAGFRVFGDDVMPTDVDTDPSDLLNTIVVTIQAAVAGAAYWVAALLGLFATGPILASSLEPGRSGLLFSKPAKRSTILNAHTTGVVLVAALITVYLLGMVFLVMSLKSGIWNFRFLLAIPLVVTMFSVMYSVMVLVTVISRSSALSLIITYGLIFSSIVLAAKDEIAPQITLPWRNVYLGFYHVIPKFAEVTRTVAQLAGIEPVNNLYPLASSVAFGLFVYTVAVFVLKRQDL
;
A
#
# COMPACT_ATOMS: atom_id res chain seq x y z
N MET A 1 -16.98 -21.07 5.71
CA MET A 1 -17.29 -20.31 4.46
C MET A 1 -18.11 -21.20 3.55
N SER A 2 -19.15 -20.70 2.88
CA SER A 2 -19.94 -21.51 1.95
C SER A 2 -19.17 -21.77 0.65
N PRO A 3 -19.38 -22.92 -0.03
CA PRO A 3 -18.69 -23.25 -1.28
C PRO A 3 -18.93 -22.21 -2.39
N THR A 4 -20.09 -21.56 -2.40
CA THR A 4 -20.42 -20.45 -3.31
C THR A 4 -19.52 -19.24 -3.11
N TYR A 5 -19.15 -18.92 -1.87
CA TYR A 5 -18.27 -17.79 -1.56
C TYR A 5 -16.85 -18.02 -2.09
N ILE A 6 -16.28 -19.20 -1.86
CA ILE A 6 -14.96 -19.58 -2.42
C ILE A 6 -14.97 -19.50 -3.95
N GLY A 7 -16.06 -19.95 -4.60
CA GLY A 7 -16.21 -19.87 -6.04
C GLY A 7 -16.13 -18.43 -6.55
N LEU A 8 -16.85 -17.50 -5.91
CA LEU A 8 -16.86 -16.08 -6.27
C LEU A 8 -15.50 -15.40 -6.06
N VAL A 9 -14.79 -15.75 -4.99
CA VAL A 9 -13.42 -15.24 -4.76
C VAL A 9 -12.48 -15.72 -5.87
N ARG A 10 -12.53 -17.01 -6.23
CA ARG A 10 -11.71 -17.58 -7.33
C ARG A 10 -12.04 -16.95 -8.69
N LEU A 11 -13.30 -16.63 -8.95
CA LEU A 11 -13.70 -15.93 -10.16
C LEU A 11 -13.09 -14.53 -10.23
N THR A 12 -13.21 -13.76 -9.14
CA THR A 12 -12.61 -12.42 -9.04
C THR A 12 -11.10 -12.48 -9.21
N PHE A 13 -10.46 -13.47 -8.56
CA PHE A 13 -9.03 -13.72 -8.69
C PHE A 13 -8.61 -13.95 -10.14
N ARG A 14 -9.32 -14.84 -10.85
CA ARG A 14 -9.04 -15.13 -12.27
C ARG A 14 -9.28 -13.91 -13.16
N GLU A 15 -10.34 -13.15 -12.91
CA GLU A 15 -10.66 -11.93 -13.66
C GLU A 15 -9.60 -10.84 -13.46
N LEU A 16 -9.10 -10.68 -12.24
CA LEU A 16 -8.00 -9.76 -11.92
C LEU A 16 -6.69 -10.17 -12.57
N TRP A 17 -6.37 -11.47 -12.56
CA TRP A 17 -5.14 -12.00 -13.11
C TRP A 17 -5.09 -11.92 -14.64
N ALA A 18 -6.25 -12.04 -15.30
CA ALA A 18 -6.37 -11.93 -16.75
C ALA A 18 -6.33 -10.49 -17.27
N ARG A 19 -6.35 -9.47 -16.40
CA ARG A 19 -6.34 -8.08 -16.83
C ARG A 19 -4.94 -7.59 -17.15
N TRP A 20 -4.81 -6.95 -18.32
CA TRP A 20 -3.60 -6.28 -18.79
C TRP A 20 -3.04 -5.25 -17.82
N VAL A 21 -3.88 -4.61 -17.01
CA VAL A 21 -3.40 -3.64 -16.00
C VAL A 21 -2.64 -4.34 -14.87
N THR A 22 -3.15 -5.47 -14.37
CA THR A 22 -2.48 -6.28 -13.34
C THR A 22 -1.19 -6.89 -13.88
N LEU A 23 -1.24 -7.42 -15.11
CA LEU A 23 -0.05 -7.94 -15.80
C LEU A 23 0.96 -6.83 -16.09
N GLY A 24 0.49 -5.66 -16.51
CA GLY A 24 1.31 -4.48 -16.74
C GLY A 24 2.02 -4.03 -15.47
N LEU A 25 1.32 -3.97 -14.33
CA LEU A 25 1.93 -3.69 -13.04
C LEU A 25 2.99 -4.72 -12.67
N PHE A 26 2.72 -6.01 -12.90
CA PHE A 26 3.66 -7.09 -12.64
C PHE A 26 4.90 -7.01 -13.53
N ILE A 27 4.74 -6.71 -14.83
CA ILE A 27 5.83 -6.55 -15.80
C ILE A 27 6.65 -5.31 -15.45
N VAL A 28 6.02 -4.16 -15.23
CA VAL A 28 6.71 -2.91 -14.87
C VAL A 28 7.45 -3.08 -13.56
N SER A 29 6.85 -3.74 -12.57
CA SER A 29 7.52 -4.12 -11.33
C SER A 29 8.75 -5.00 -11.60
N THR A 30 8.60 -6.05 -12.42
CA THR A 30 9.69 -6.97 -12.75
C THR A 30 10.81 -6.29 -13.56
N LEU A 31 10.48 -5.32 -14.41
CA LEU A 31 11.45 -4.51 -15.15
C LEU A 31 12.19 -3.53 -14.25
N ALA A 32 11.47 -2.80 -13.38
CA ALA A 32 12.08 -1.97 -12.35
C ALA A 32 13.03 -2.80 -11.50
N TRP A 33 12.68 -4.08 -11.28
CA TRP A 33 13.49 -5.00 -10.54
C TRP A 33 14.78 -5.43 -11.20
N LEU A 34 14.68 -5.80 -12.47
CA LEU A 34 15.86 -6.07 -13.28
C LEU A 34 16.76 -4.84 -13.31
N MET A 35 16.19 -3.65 -13.49
CA MET A 35 16.94 -2.39 -13.50
C MET A 35 17.69 -2.16 -12.18
N VAL A 36 17.06 -2.34 -11.03
CA VAL A 36 17.73 -2.23 -9.71
C VAL A 36 18.84 -3.27 -9.58
N THR A 37 18.58 -4.51 -10.01
CA THR A 37 19.59 -5.58 -9.93
C THR A 37 20.80 -5.28 -10.81
N PHE A 38 20.58 -4.81 -12.05
CA PHE A 38 21.63 -4.38 -12.96
C PHE A 38 22.39 -3.16 -12.44
N ALA A 39 21.69 -2.14 -11.97
CA ALA A 39 22.30 -0.94 -11.40
C ALA A 39 23.20 -1.27 -10.20
N LEU A 40 22.75 -2.16 -9.31
CA LEU A 40 23.57 -2.63 -8.20
C LEU A 40 24.77 -3.46 -8.67
N ASN A 41 24.65 -4.20 -9.78
CA ASN A 41 25.72 -5.08 -10.28
C ASN A 41 26.84 -4.31 -10.99
N ILE A 42 26.58 -3.09 -11.43
CA ILE A 42 27.54 -2.32 -12.23
C ILE A 42 28.42 -1.36 -11.40
N ASP A 43 27.97 -0.82 -10.25
CA ASP A 43 28.74 0.28 -9.62
C ASP A 43 28.93 0.29 -8.08
N VAL A 44 28.25 -0.53 -7.28
CA VAL A 44 28.29 -0.31 -5.81
C VAL A 44 29.38 -1.13 -5.10
N VAL A 45 29.73 -2.32 -5.59
CA VAL A 45 30.71 -3.18 -4.90
C VAL A 45 32.14 -2.76 -5.22
N GLU A 46 32.44 -2.45 -6.49
CA GLU A 46 33.78 -2.02 -6.92
C GLU A 46 33.99 -0.52 -6.71
N GLY A 47 32.98 0.32 -6.97
CA GLY A 47 33.07 1.78 -6.82
C GLY A 47 33.16 2.26 -5.37
N SER A 48 32.49 1.59 -4.42
CA SER A 48 32.62 1.94 -2.99
C SER A 48 33.95 1.48 -2.41
N LEU A 49 34.42 0.27 -2.75
CA LEU A 49 35.74 -0.22 -2.37
C LEU A 49 36.88 0.58 -3.04
N ALA A 50 36.69 1.06 -4.27
CA ALA A 50 37.63 1.95 -4.96
C ALA A 50 37.61 3.37 -4.37
N GLY A 51 36.43 3.92 -4.05
CA GLY A 51 36.30 5.22 -3.38
C GLY A 51 36.97 5.22 -1.99
N PHE A 52 36.81 4.15 -1.23
CA PHE A 52 37.51 3.97 0.05
C PHE A 52 39.04 3.83 -0.09
N ARG A 53 39.53 3.23 -1.18
CA ARG A 53 40.99 3.12 -1.45
C ARG A 53 41.61 4.41 -2.01
N VAL A 54 40.81 5.25 -2.68
CA VAL A 54 41.27 6.52 -3.27
C VAL A 54 41.20 7.67 -2.26
N PHE A 55 40.25 7.64 -1.31
CA PHE A 55 40.10 8.66 -0.26
C PHE A 55 40.61 8.24 1.13
N GLY A 56 40.99 6.97 1.30
CA GLY A 56 41.37 6.39 2.60
C GLY A 56 42.74 6.79 3.16
N ASP A 57 43.53 7.61 2.46
CA ASP A 57 44.87 7.99 2.92
C ASP A 57 44.98 9.43 3.46
N ASP A 58 43.99 10.32 3.27
CA ASP A 58 44.18 11.75 3.62
C ASP A 58 42.97 12.53 4.17
N VAL A 59 41.76 11.95 4.35
CA VAL A 59 40.59 12.76 4.76
C VAL A 59 39.66 12.08 5.77
N MET A 60 40.16 11.68 6.94
CA MET A 60 39.28 11.43 8.10
C MET A 60 39.82 12.12 9.36
N PRO A 61 39.07 13.08 9.94
CA PRO A 61 39.23 13.47 11.33
C PRO A 61 38.94 12.24 12.22
N THR A 62 39.92 11.92 13.05
CA THR A 62 40.04 10.78 13.95
C THR A 62 39.07 10.81 15.14
N ASP A 63 37.75 10.76 14.92
CA ASP A 63 36.80 10.68 16.06
C ASP A 63 35.52 9.84 15.83
N VAL A 64 35.42 9.03 14.76
CA VAL A 64 34.31 8.06 14.65
C VAL A 64 34.84 6.69 14.22
N ASP A 65 35.13 5.83 15.20
CA ASP A 65 35.32 4.39 15.04
C ASP A 65 34.01 3.74 14.55
N THR A 66 33.62 3.99 13.30
CA THR A 66 32.49 3.27 12.68
C THR A 66 33.05 2.14 11.85
N ASP A 67 32.80 0.90 12.29
CA ASP A 67 33.17 -0.28 11.52
C ASP A 67 32.55 -0.20 10.11
N PRO A 68 33.31 -0.46 9.02
CA PRO A 68 32.79 -0.43 7.65
C PRO A 68 31.54 -1.32 7.43
N SER A 69 31.40 -2.38 8.22
CA SER A 69 30.22 -3.25 8.23
C SER A 69 28.95 -2.56 8.73
N ASP A 70 29.07 -1.67 9.71
CA ASP A 70 27.93 -0.96 10.32
C ASP A 70 27.41 0.14 9.39
N LEU A 71 28.32 0.79 8.64
CA LEU A 71 27.98 1.72 7.57
C LEU A 71 27.21 1.00 6.45
N LEU A 72 27.70 -0.16 6.00
CA LEU A 72 27.04 -0.96 4.97
C LEU A 72 25.64 -1.41 5.43
N ASN A 73 25.49 -1.86 6.68
CA ASN A 73 24.19 -2.22 7.26
C ASN A 73 23.22 -1.05 7.23
N THR A 74 23.66 0.12 7.67
CA THR A 74 22.85 1.34 7.72
C THR A 74 22.36 1.74 6.34
N ILE A 75 23.23 1.71 5.33
CA ILE A 75 22.88 2.05 3.94
C ILE A 75 21.83 1.07 3.40
N VAL A 76 22.04 -0.23 3.54
CA VAL A 76 21.12 -1.26 3.02
C VAL A 76 19.74 -1.14 3.65
N VAL A 77 19.67 -1.02 4.98
CA VAL A 77 18.40 -0.89 5.71
C VAL A 77 17.69 0.42 5.36
N THR A 78 18.43 1.51 5.13
CA THR A 78 17.85 2.79 4.70
C THR A 78 17.25 2.69 3.29
N ILE A 79 17.95 2.04 2.36
CA ILE A 79 17.43 1.77 1.00
C ILE A 79 16.18 0.90 1.08
N GLN A 80 16.19 -0.15 1.90
CA GLN A 80 15.02 -1.00 2.13
C GLN A 80 13.82 -0.19 2.66
N ALA A 81 14.03 0.70 3.63
CA ALA A 81 12.99 1.58 4.15
C ALA A 81 12.41 2.51 3.07
N ALA A 82 13.28 3.11 2.25
CA ALA A 82 12.87 3.96 1.13
C ALA A 82 12.04 3.18 0.10
N VAL A 83 12.48 1.97 -0.26
CA VAL A 83 11.76 1.09 -1.19
C VAL A 83 10.41 0.66 -0.62
N ALA A 84 10.32 0.32 0.67
CA ALA A 84 9.05 0.00 1.33
C ALA A 84 8.07 1.18 1.30
N GLY A 85 8.56 2.39 1.59
CA GLY A 85 7.78 3.62 1.51
C GLY A 85 7.30 3.93 0.09
N ALA A 86 8.16 3.79 -0.92
CA ALA A 86 7.78 3.99 -2.31
C ALA A 86 6.76 2.93 -2.79
N ALA A 87 7.00 1.66 -2.46
CA ALA A 87 6.11 0.55 -2.79
C ALA A 87 4.72 0.73 -2.18
N TYR A 88 4.62 1.30 -0.97
CA TYR A 88 3.34 1.65 -0.33
C TYR A 88 2.49 2.58 -1.20
N TRP A 89 3.08 3.67 -1.71
CA TRP A 89 2.39 4.63 -2.58
C TRP A 89 2.04 4.01 -3.94
N VAL A 90 2.99 3.35 -4.57
CA VAL A 90 2.81 2.76 -5.90
C VAL A 90 1.75 1.66 -5.86
N ALA A 91 1.81 0.77 -4.86
CA ALA A 91 0.83 -0.30 -4.69
C ALA A 91 -0.57 0.26 -4.43
N ALA A 92 -0.70 1.30 -3.59
CA ALA A 92 -1.99 1.93 -3.34
C ALA A 92 -2.57 2.58 -4.59
N LEU A 93 -1.82 3.49 -5.24
CA LEU A 93 -2.31 4.23 -6.40
C LEU A 93 -2.58 3.29 -7.57
N LEU A 94 -1.60 2.51 -8.02
CA LEU A 94 -1.79 1.65 -9.19
C LEU A 94 -2.78 0.52 -8.92
N GLY A 95 -2.80 -0.03 -7.70
CA GLY A 95 -3.77 -1.06 -7.31
C GLY A 95 -5.20 -0.54 -7.33
N LEU A 96 -5.45 0.66 -6.80
CA LEU A 96 -6.78 1.29 -6.83
C LEU A 96 -7.20 1.63 -8.26
N PHE A 97 -6.28 2.16 -9.07
CA PHE A 97 -6.54 2.42 -10.49
C PHE A 97 -6.95 1.15 -11.23
N ALA A 98 -6.22 0.06 -11.02
CA ALA A 98 -6.47 -1.22 -11.67
C ALA A 98 -7.81 -1.84 -11.28
N THR A 99 -8.24 -1.63 -10.03
CA THR A 99 -9.40 -2.32 -9.44
C THR A 99 -10.72 -1.55 -9.60
N GLY A 100 -10.69 -0.24 -9.79
CA GLY A 100 -11.89 0.60 -9.92
C GLY A 100 -12.88 0.14 -11.00
N PRO A 101 -12.45 -0.02 -12.27
CA PRO A 101 -13.35 -0.44 -13.34
C PRO A 101 -13.96 -1.82 -13.10
N ILE A 102 -13.24 -2.71 -12.40
CA ILE A 102 -13.69 -4.07 -12.07
C ILE A 102 -14.83 -4.00 -11.07
N LEU A 103 -14.63 -3.22 -10.01
CA LEU A 103 -15.59 -3.05 -8.95
C LEU A 103 -16.91 -2.48 -9.48
N ALA A 104 -16.87 -1.43 -10.31
CA ALA A 104 -18.08 -0.87 -10.91
C ALA A 104 -18.81 -1.88 -11.79
N SER A 105 -18.08 -2.58 -12.67
CA SER A 105 -18.67 -3.61 -13.55
C SER A 105 -19.25 -4.81 -12.78
N SER A 106 -18.73 -5.10 -11.57
CA SER A 106 -19.25 -6.17 -10.71
C SER A 106 -20.59 -5.83 -10.05
N LEU A 107 -20.93 -4.54 -9.98
CA LEU A 107 -22.15 -4.01 -9.40
C LEU A 107 -23.24 -3.71 -10.45
N GLU A 108 -22.95 -3.82 -11.74
CA GLU A 108 -23.91 -3.60 -12.82
C GLU A 108 -25.00 -4.70 -12.87
N PRO A 109 -26.29 -4.34 -12.94
CA PRO A 109 -27.39 -5.31 -13.10
C PRO A 109 -27.30 -6.03 -14.47
N GLY A 110 -27.28 -7.37 -14.48
CA GLY A 110 -27.43 -8.16 -15.72
C GLY A 110 -26.45 -9.33 -15.89
N ARG A 111 -25.23 -9.28 -15.31
CA ARG A 111 -24.26 -10.40 -15.37
C ARG A 111 -24.57 -11.56 -14.41
N SER A 112 -25.30 -11.30 -13.33
CA SER A 112 -25.63 -12.32 -12.31
C SER A 112 -26.86 -13.17 -12.64
N GLY A 113 -27.72 -12.71 -13.55
CA GLY A 113 -28.95 -13.42 -13.94
C GLY A 113 -28.75 -14.60 -14.89
N LEU A 114 -27.62 -14.65 -15.61
CA LEU A 114 -27.33 -15.67 -16.62
C LEU A 114 -26.33 -16.75 -16.17
N LEU A 115 -25.59 -16.52 -15.07
CA LEU A 115 -24.55 -17.44 -14.57
C LEU A 115 -24.98 -18.28 -13.37
N PHE A 116 -26.12 -17.99 -12.75
CA PHE A 116 -26.55 -18.68 -11.54
C PHE A 116 -28.05 -18.98 -11.54
N SER A 117 -28.39 -20.27 -11.57
CA SER A 117 -29.75 -20.79 -11.33
C SER A 117 -30.26 -20.53 -9.90
N LYS A 118 -29.44 -19.90 -9.04
CA LYS A 118 -29.75 -19.60 -7.63
C LYS A 118 -29.29 -18.18 -7.28
N PRO A 119 -30.17 -17.27 -6.83
CA PRO A 119 -29.82 -15.89 -6.56
C PRO A 119 -28.86 -15.80 -5.36
N ALA A 120 -27.60 -15.46 -5.61
CA ALA A 120 -26.66 -15.11 -4.54
C ALA A 120 -26.98 -13.69 -4.02
N LYS A 121 -26.95 -13.50 -2.69
CA LYS A 121 -27.15 -12.18 -2.09
C LYS A 121 -26.04 -11.23 -2.59
N ARG A 122 -26.40 -10.04 -3.08
CA ARG A 122 -25.44 -9.05 -3.63
C ARG A 122 -24.35 -8.65 -2.63
N SER A 123 -24.66 -8.58 -1.34
CA SER A 123 -23.66 -8.41 -0.27
C SER A 123 -22.61 -9.53 -0.20
N THR A 124 -22.99 -10.78 -0.52
CA THR A 124 -22.03 -11.89 -0.58
C THR A 124 -21.13 -11.78 -1.81
N ILE A 125 -21.66 -11.30 -2.93
CA ILE A 125 -20.88 -11.03 -4.16
C ILE A 125 -19.86 -9.92 -3.89
N LEU A 126 -20.29 -8.80 -3.29
CA LEU A 126 -19.40 -7.70 -2.93
C LEU A 126 -18.29 -8.16 -1.98
N ASN A 127 -18.64 -8.87 -0.89
CA ASN A 127 -17.65 -9.34 0.08
C ASN A 127 -16.64 -10.32 -0.55
N ALA A 128 -17.10 -11.21 -1.43
CA ALA A 128 -16.22 -12.13 -2.15
C ALA A 128 -15.31 -11.37 -3.14
N HIS A 129 -15.83 -10.35 -3.82
CA HIS A 129 -15.06 -9.51 -4.72
C HIS A 129 -13.99 -8.72 -3.99
N THR A 130 -14.36 -8.01 -2.92
CA THR A 130 -13.40 -7.27 -2.07
C THR A 130 -12.30 -8.18 -1.56
N THR A 131 -12.65 -9.38 -1.09
CA THR A 131 -11.67 -10.35 -0.58
C THR A 131 -10.73 -10.84 -1.70
N GLY A 132 -11.25 -11.09 -2.89
CA GLY A 132 -10.43 -11.46 -4.06
C GLY A 132 -9.45 -10.34 -4.45
N VAL A 133 -9.91 -9.09 -4.43
CA VAL A 133 -9.07 -7.91 -4.72
C VAL A 133 -7.95 -7.75 -3.69
N VAL A 134 -8.28 -7.80 -2.40
CA VAL A 134 -7.29 -7.69 -1.32
C VAL A 134 -6.29 -8.85 -1.36
N LEU A 135 -6.73 -10.06 -1.70
CA LEU A 135 -5.85 -11.23 -1.84
C LEU A 135 -4.87 -11.04 -3.01
N VAL A 136 -5.33 -10.61 -4.18
CA VAL A 136 -4.45 -10.33 -5.33
C VAL A 136 -3.46 -9.22 -4.98
N ALA A 137 -3.91 -8.14 -4.35
CA ALA A 137 -3.04 -7.07 -3.88
C ALA A 137 -1.99 -7.61 -2.90
N ALA A 138 -2.38 -8.46 -1.95
CA ALA A 138 -1.46 -9.08 -1.01
C ALA A 138 -0.41 -9.95 -1.70
N LEU A 139 -0.78 -10.78 -2.67
CA LEU A 139 0.17 -11.60 -3.43
C LEU A 139 1.15 -10.74 -4.22
N ILE A 140 0.67 -9.67 -4.86
CA ILE A 140 1.52 -8.73 -5.61
C ILE A 140 2.49 -8.02 -4.65
N THR A 141 2.01 -7.56 -3.50
CA THR A 141 2.87 -6.92 -2.47
C THR A 141 3.89 -7.91 -1.90
N VAL A 142 3.50 -9.15 -1.62
CA VAL A 142 4.42 -10.22 -1.17
C VAL A 142 5.48 -10.50 -2.22
N TYR A 143 5.09 -10.58 -3.50
CA TYR A 143 6.04 -10.74 -4.60
C TYR A 143 7.00 -9.55 -4.69
N LEU A 144 6.46 -8.33 -4.73
CA LEU A 144 7.22 -7.09 -4.82
C LEU A 144 8.22 -6.95 -3.68
N LEU A 145 7.76 -6.93 -2.42
CA LEU A 145 8.67 -6.72 -1.29
C LEU A 145 9.49 -7.98 -0.99
N GLY A 146 8.91 -9.18 -1.10
CA GLY A 146 9.65 -10.43 -0.89
C GLY A 146 10.85 -10.58 -1.81
N MET A 147 10.74 -10.15 -3.07
CA MET A 147 11.88 -10.11 -3.96
C MET A 147 12.93 -9.06 -3.51
N VAL A 148 12.53 -7.89 -2.95
CA VAL A 148 13.46 -6.80 -2.49
C VAL A 148 14.30 -7.32 -1.38
N PHE A 149 13.62 -7.93 -0.44
CA PHE A 149 14.25 -8.64 0.64
C PHE A 149 15.25 -9.67 0.13
N LEU A 150 14.85 -10.55 -0.79
CA LEU A 150 15.71 -11.64 -1.25
C LEU A 150 16.95 -11.14 -2.00
N VAL A 151 16.76 -10.26 -2.99
CA VAL A 151 17.87 -9.73 -3.81
C VAL A 151 18.84 -8.91 -2.96
N MET A 152 18.34 -8.03 -2.09
CA MET A 152 19.20 -7.24 -1.22
C MET A 152 19.91 -8.10 -0.18
N SER A 153 19.22 -9.07 0.44
CA SER A 153 19.83 -9.91 1.48
C SER A 153 20.91 -10.83 0.90
N LEU A 154 20.67 -11.41 -0.28
CA LEU A 154 21.66 -12.25 -0.96
C LEU A 154 22.89 -11.45 -1.38
N LYS A 155 22.71 -10.21 -1.84
CA LYS A 155 23.80 -9.37 -2.34
C LYS A 155 24.61 -8.68 -1.25
N SER A 156 23.94 -8.19 -0.21
CA SER A 156 24.58 -7.47 0.89
C SER A 156 25.04 -8.39 2.03
N GLY A 157 24.56 -9.62 2.09
CA GLY A 157 24.75 -10.53 3.22
C GLY A 157 23.90 -10.17 4.45
N ILE A 158 23.12 -9.09 4.41
CA ILE A 158 22.34 -8.59 5.55
C ILE A 158 20.89 -9.06 5.45
N TRP A 159 20.48 -9.84 6.45
CA TRP A 159 19.13 -10.40 6.55
C TRP A 159 18.24 -9.54 7.46
N ASN A 160 17.63 -8.50 6.91
CA ASN A 160 16.70 -7.63 7.65
C ASN A 160 15.25 -8.13 7.55
N PHE A 161 14.85 -9.05 8.42
CA PHE A 161 13.48 -9.57 8.44
C PHE A 161 12.42 -8.51 8.82
N ARG A 162 12.80 -7.40 9.47
CA ARG A 162 11.87 -6.33 9.83
C ARG A 162 11.25 -5.69 8.59
N PHE A 163 11.99 -5.63 7.49
CA PHE A 163 11.50 -5.16 6.19
C PHE A 163 10.25 -5.92 5.70
N LEU A 164 10.12 -7.21 5.98
CA LEU A 164 8.94 -7.99 5.59
C LEU A 164 7.66 -7.57 6.35
N LEU A 165 7.79 -6.91 7.51
CA LEU A 165 6.65 -6.36 8.25
C LEU A 165 5.98 -5.18 7.53
N ALA A 166 6.62 -4.61 6.50
CA ALA A 166 5.98 -3.63 5.63
C ALA A 166 4.82 -4.22 4.81
N ILE A 167 4.90 -5.51 4.43
CA ILE A 167 3.90 -6.20 3.61
C ILE A 167 2.49 -6.09 4.23
N PRO A 168 2.24 -6.56 5.47
CA PRO A 168 0.91 -6.48 6.05
C PRO A 168 0.40 -5.05 6.22
N LEU A 169 1.27 -4.06 6.47
CA LEU A 169 0.85 -2.65 6.55
C LEU A 169 0.38 -2.10 5.20
N VAL A 170 1.15 -2.35 4.13
CA VAL A 170 0.81 -1.93 2.77
C VAL A 170 -0.55 -2.54 2.37
N VAL A 171 -0.74 -3.83 2.60
CA VAL A 171 -2.01 -4.52 2.29
C VAL A 171 -3.17 -3.97 3.13
N THR A 172 -2.93 -3.69 4.41
CA THR A 172 -3.95 -3.13 5.31
C THR A 172 -4.40 -1.76 4.82
N MET A 173 -3.47 -0.86 4.51
CA MET A 173 -3.81 0.49 4.02
C MET A 173 -4.43 0.48 2.63
N PHE A 174 -3.97 -0.41 1.75
CA PHE A 174 -4.65 -0.66 0.49
C PHE A 174 -6.12 -1.05 0.73
N SER A 175 -6.39 -1.97 1.66
CA SER A 175 -7.74 -2.37 2.02
C SER A 175 -8.57 -1.22 2.61
N VAL A 176 -7.97 -0.35 3.43
CA VAL A 176 -8.64 0.84 3.98
C VAL A 176 -9.04 1.79 2.86
N MET A 177 -8.17 2.08 1.90
CA MET A 177 -8.48 2.96 0.77
C MET A 177 -9.46 2.32 -0.21
N TYR A 178 -9.33 1.02 -0.44
CA TYR A 178 -10.27 0.28 -1.25
C TYR A 178 -11.68 0.26 -0.63
N SER A 179 -11.81 0.30 0.71
CA SER A 179 -13.12 0.43 1.35
C SER A 179 -13.86 1.72 1.00
N VAL A 180 -13.14 2.84 0.89
CA VAL A 180 -13.69 4.13 0.43
C VAL A 180 -14.15 4.01 -1.01
N MET A 181 -13.30 3.43 -1.86
CA MET A 181 -13.63 3.19 -3.25
C MET A 181 -14.92 2.38 -3.37
N VAL A 182 -15.05 1.28 -2.61
CA VAL A 182 -16.27 0.45 -2.52
C VAL A 182 -17.48 1.27 -2.12
N LEU A 183 -17.41 2.06 -1.04
CA LEU A 183 -18.54 2.89 -0.59
C LEU A 183 -18.99 3.85 -1.70
N VAL A 184 -18.05 4.58 -2.30
CA VAL A 184 -18.37 5.57 -3.34
C VAL A 184 -18.92 4.87 -4.58
N THR A 185 -18.37 3.73 -5.01
CA THR A 185 -18.91 2.99 -6.16
C THR A 185 -20.31 2.47 -5.87
N VAL A 186 -20.61 1.99 -4.66
CA VAL A 186 -21.96 1.52 -4.28
C VAL A 186 -22.99 2.65 -4.32
N ILE A 187 -22.62 3.86 -3.89
CA ILE A 187 -23.51 5.02 -3.88
C ILE A 187 -23.66 5.62 -5.29
N SER A 188 -22.53 5.86 -5.97
CA SER A 188 -22.51 6.63 -7.22
C SER A 188 -22.67 5.78 -8.48
N ARG A 189 -22.47 4.45 -8.38
CA ARG A 189 -22.34 3.52 -9.53
C ARG A 189 -21.30 3.95 -10.57
N SER A 190 -20.33 4.78 -10.19
CA SER A 190 -19.30 5.31 -11.09
C SER A 190 -17.90 4.95 -10.62
N SER A 191 -17.16 4.25 -11.49
CA SER A 191 -15.74 3.94 -11.24
C SER A 191 -14.90 5.22 -11.16
N ALA A 192 -15.13 6.19 -12.05
CA ALA A 192 -14.34 7.41 -12.12
C ALA A 192 -14.48 8.25 -10.85
N LEU A 193 -15.72 8.45 -10.37
CA LEU A 193 -15.98 9.20 -9.14
C LEU A 193 -15.35 8.52 -7.92
N SER A 194 -15.46 7.19 -7.82
CA SER A 194 -14.84 6.44 -6.71
C SER A 194 -13.34 6.61 -6.64
N LEU A 195 -12.68 6.64 -7.79
CA LEU A 195 -11.24 6.81 -7.89
C LEU A 195 -10.82 8.24 -7.54
N ILE A 196 -11.51 9.25 -8.10
CA ILE A 196 -11.25 10.66 -7.80
C ILE A 196 -11.38 10.95 -6.30
N ILE A 197 -12.44 10.47 -5.65
CA ILE A 197 -12.66 10.71 -4.22
C ILE A 197 -11.61 9.97 -3.38
N THR A 198 -11.30 8.72 -3.72
CA THR A 198 -10.30 7.93 -2.97
C THR A 198 -8.91 8.57 -3.09
N TYR A 199 -8.51 9.02 -4.28
CA TYR A 199 -7.24 9.72 -4.48
C TYR A 199 -7.24 11.08 -3.81
N GLY A 200 -8.37 11.80 -3.87
CA GLY A 200 -8.56 13.05 -3.14
C GLY A 200 -8.28 12.87 -1.65
N LEU A 201 -8.74 11.78 -1.03
CA LEU A 201 -8.42 11.46 0.37
C LEU A 201 -6.95 11.12 0.59
N ILE A 202 -6.34 10.33 -0.31
CA ILE A 202 -4.90 10.01 -0.25
C ILE A 202 -4.07 11.30 -0.25
N PHE A 203 -4.30 12.21 -1.19
CA PHE A 203 -3.58 13.47 -1.25
C PHE A 203 -3.94 14.42 -0.09
N SER A 204 -5.20 14.46 0.33
CA SER A 204 -5.61 15.24 1.52
C SER A 204 -4.88 14.78 2.78
N SER A 205 -4.53 13.48 2.88
CA SER A 205 -3.79 12.97 4.02
C SER A 205 -2.37 13.55 4.16
N ILE A 206 -1.77 14.04 3.07
CA ILE A 206 -0.47 14.75 3.11
C ILE A 206 -0.62 16.06 3.87
N VAL A 207 -1.71 16.80 3.62
CA VAL A 207 -2.01 18.06 4.31
C VAL A 207 -2.30 17.81 5.79
N LEU A 208 -2.93 16.68 6.12
CA LEU A 208 -3.18 16.28 7.52
C LEU A 208 -1.91 15.82 8.24
N ALA A 209 -0.96 15.22 7.52
CA ALA A 209 0.32 14.78 8.08
C ALA A 209 1.19 15.95 8.56
N ALA A 210 0.96 17.17 8.04
CA ALA A 210 1.63 18.40 8.42
C ALA A 210 0.96 19.10 9.63
N LYS A 211 0.18 18.37 10.44
CA LYS A 211 -0.58 18.94 11.56
C LYS A 211 0.22 19.75 12.55
N ASP A 212 1.46 19.34 12.84
CA ASP A 212 2.29 19.98 13.85
C ASP A 212 2.83 21.34 13.37
N GLU A 213 2.92 21.53 12.05
CA GLU A 213 3.31 22.79 11.43
C GLU A 213 2.09 23.69 11.18
N ILE A 214 0.97 23.11 10.74
CA ILE A 214 -0.22 23.84 10.32
C ILE A 214 -1.12 24.24 11.50
N ALA A 215 -1.38 23.33 12.45
CA ALA A 215 -2.34 23.60 13.53
C ALA A 215 -1.98 24.79 14.45
N PRO A 216 -0.69 25.07 14.75
CA PRO A 216 -0.32 26.25 15.53
C PRO A 216 -0.54 27.58 14.79
N GLN A 217 -0.55 27.57 13.46
CA GLN A 217 -0.67 28.77 12.61
C GLN A 217 -2.13 29.15 12.33
N ILE A 218 -3.09 28.27 12.64
CA ILE A 218 -4.51 28.46 12.37
C ILE A 218 -5.22 29.05 13.60
N THR A 219 -6.17 29.97 13.37
CA THR A 219 -7.01 30.54 14.43
C THR A 219 -7.88 29.49 15.13
N LEU A 220 -8.19 29.71 16.42
CA LEU A 220 -8.84 28.73 17.31
C LEU A 220 -10.04 27.95 16.71
N PRO A 221 -11.03 28.59 16.04
CA PRO A 221 -12.19 27.85 15.51
C PRO A 221 -11.82 26.92 14.36
N TRP A 222 -10.96 27.38 13.44
CA TRP A 222 -10.50 26.59 12.30
C TRP A 222 -9.55 25.47 12.71
N ARG A 223 -8.79 25.66 13.80
CA ARG A 223 -7.93 24.62 14.38
C ARG A 223 -8.73 23.42 14.86
N ASN A 224 -9.86 23.64 15.53
CA ASN A 224 -10.72 22.55 15.99
C ASN A 224 -11.36 21.78 14.83
N VAL A 225 -11.76 22.48 13.77
CA VAL A 225 -12.27 21.85 12.54
C VAL A 225 -11.17 20.98 11.89
N TYR A 226 -9.96 21.52 11.74
CA TYR A 226 -8.82 20.78 11.20
C TYR A 226 -8.49 19.53 12.02
N LEU A 227 -8.45 19.65 13.35
CA LEU A 227 -8.22 18.52 14.25
C LEU A 227 -9.36 17.49 14.18
N GLY A 228 -10.61 17.93 14.01
CA GLY A 228 -11.75 17.04 13.75
C GLY A 228 -11.54 16.20 12.49
N PHE A 229 -11.19 16.85 11.37
CA PHE A 229 -10.87 16.16 10.12
C PHE A 229 -9.69 15.20 10.27
N TYR A 230 -8.64 15.60 10.99
CA TYR A 230 -7.48 14.75 11.27
C TYR A 230 -7.87 13.43 11.97
N HIS A 231 -8.84 13.46 12.89
CA HIS A 231 -9.26 12.25 13.61
C HIS A 231 -10.14 11.34 12.76
N VAL A 232 -10.96 11.91 11.88
CA VAL A 232 -11.95 11.19 11.07
C VAL A 232 -11.34 10.64 9.78
N ILE A 233 -10.48 11.40 9.11
CA ILE A 233 -9.93 11.03 7.80
C ILE A 233 -8.79 10.00 7.98
N PRO A 234 -8.66 9.02 7.07
CA PRO A 234 -7.55 8.07 7.09
C PRO A 234 -6.21 8.77 6.88
N LYS A 235 -5.24 8.49 7.75
CA LYS A 235 -3.89 9.07 7.72
C LYS A 235 -2.95 8.30 6.80
N PHE A 236 -3.32 8.16 5.53
CA PHE A 236 -2.56 7.38 4.56
C PHE A 236 -1.08 7.83 4.47
N ALA A 237 -0.82 9.15 4.39
CA ALA A 237 0.53 9.68 4.28
C ALA A 237 1.38 9.41 5.54
N GLU A 238 0.84 9.62 6.75
CA GLU A 238 1.58 9.37 8.00
C GLU A 238 1.96 7.90 8.18
N VAL A 239 1.11 6.98 7.73
CA VAL A 239 1.39 5.54 7.83
C VAL A 239 2.58 5.14 6.96
N THR A 240 2.89 5.90 5.90
CA THR A 240 4.13 5.69 5.12
C THR A 240 5.36 5.79 6.03
N ARG A 241 5.36 6.69 7.02
CA ARG A 241 6.47 6.81 7.99
C ARG A 241 6.55 5.55 8.84
N THR A 242 5.41 5.02 9.31
CA THR A 242 5.37 3.75 10.05
C THR A 242 5.88 2.59 9.21
N VAL A 243 5.54 2.53 7.92
CA VAL A 243 6.05 1.52 6.97
C VAL A 243 7.57 1.63 6.84
N ALA A 244 8.10 2.84 6.66
CA ALA A 244 9.54 3.08 6.56
C ALA A 244 10.28 2.75 7.86
N GLN A 245 9.72 3.09 9.02
CA GLN A 245 10.31 2.78 10.34
C GLN A 245 10.32 1.27 10.65
N LEU A 246 9.26 0.56 10.27
CA LEU A 246 9.22 -0.91 10.37
C LEU A 246 10.30 -1.55 9.52
N ALA A 247 10.52 -1.04 8.32
CA ALA A 247 11.56 -1.52 7.43
C ALA A 247 12.97 -1.05 7.80
N GLY A 248 13.07 0.10 8.48
CA GLY A 248 14.30 0.77 8.83
C GLY A 248 14.87 0.38 10.20
N ILE A 249 15.82 1.20 10.66
CA ILE A 249 16.48 1.00 11.96
C ILE A 249 15.63 1.60 13.09
N GLU A 250 14.98 2.74 12.82
CA GLU A 250 14.20 3.49 13.80
C GLU A 250 13.10 2.64 14.46
N PRO A 251 12.86 2.82 15.77
CA PRO A 251 11.73 2.21 16.45
C PRO A 251 10.39 2.82 15.98
N VAL A 252 9.33 2.02 16.03
CA VAL A 252 7.98 2.49 15.72
C VAL A 252 7.46 3.30 16.91
N ASN A 253 7.40 4.62 16.73
CA ASN A 253 7.06 5.53 17.84
C ASN A 253 5.54 5.68 18.03
N ASN A 254 4.73 5.52 16.97
CA ASN A 254 3.30 5.76 17.05
C ASN A 254 2.48 4.90 16.08
N LEU A 255 1.58 4.07 16.62
CA LEU A 255 0.64 3.25 15.85
C LEU A 255 -0.75 3.89 15.69
N TYR A 256 -0.98 5.06 16.29
CA TYR A 256 -2.25 5.77 16.21
C TYR A 256 -2.71 6.07 14.76
N PRO A 257 -1.85 6.52 13.82
CA PRO A 257 -2.27 6.76 12.44
C PRO A 257 -2.77 5.48 11.75
N LEU A 258 -2.13 4.34 12.02
CA LEU A 258 -2.55 3.04 11.51
C LEU A 258 -3.88 2.60 12.12
N ALA A 259 -3.98 2.59 13.46
CA ALA A 259 -5.17 2.12 14.16
C ALA A 259 -6.43 2.92 13.80
N SER A 260 -6.32 4.26 13.79
CA SER A 260 -7.45 5.14 13.43
C SER A 260 -7.88 4.97 11.97
N SER A 261 -6.94 4.76 11.04
CA SER A 261 -7.27 4.50 9.64
C SER A 261 -7.91 3.13 9.43
N VAL A 262 -7.48 2.11 10.17
CA VAL A 262 -8.14 0.78 10.16
C VAL A 262 -9.57 0.89 10.68
N ALA A 263 -9.78 1.60 11.80
CA ALA A 263 -11.12 1.85 12.33
C ALA A 263 -12.01 2.59 11.32
N PHE A 264 -11.47 3.61 10.65
CA PHE A 264 -12.16 4.32 9.57
C PHE A 264 -12.54 3.37 8.42
N GLY A 265 -11.60 2.56 7.93
CA GLY A 265 -11.86 1.62 6.84
C GLY A 265 -12.92 0.58 7.18
N LEU A 266 -12.90 0.03 8.40
CA LEU A 266 -13.92 -0.89 8.89
C LEU A 266 -15.30 -0.24 8.95
N PHE A 267 -15.37 1.00 9.45
CA PHE A 267 -16.60 1.78 9.50
C PHE A 267 -17.15 2.03 8.08
N VAL A 268 -16.32 2.57 7.19
CA VAL A 268 -16.68 2.88 5.79
C VAL A 268 -17.15 1.63 5.03
N TYR A 269 -16.44 0.51 5.18
CA TYR A 269 -16.84 -0.75 4.55
C TYR A 269 -18.18 -1.26 5.08
N THR A 270 -18.40 -1.16 6.39
CA THR A 270 -19.67 -1.57 7.02
C THR A 270 -20.83 -0.72 6.50
N VAL A 271 -20.63 0.60 6.37
CA VAL A 271 -21.60 1.51 5.76
C VAL A 271 -21.87 1.12 4.30
N ALA A 272 -20.85 0.76 3.52
CA ALA A 272 -21.02 0.35 2.13
C ALA A 272 -21.91 -0.90 2.01
N VAL A 273 -21.65 -1.91 2.83
CA VAL A 273 -22.47 -3.14 2.87
C VAL A 273 -23.90 -2.83 3.33
N PHE A 274 -24.07 -1.92 4.28
CA PHE A 274 -25.40 -1.51 4.76
C PHE A 274 -26.20 -0.76 3.70
N VAL A 275 -25.58 0.21 3.00
CA VAL A 275 -26.21 0.95 1.91
C VAL A 275 -26.61 0.00 0.78
N LEU A 276 -25.75 -0.95 0.41
CA LEU A 276 -26.06 -1.94 -0.62
C LEU A 276 -27.29 -2.78 -0.25
N LYS A 277 -27.39 -3.23 1.02
CA LYS A 277 -28.56 -3.99 1.50
C LYS A 277 -29.86 -3.18 1.42
N ARG A 278 -29.81 -1.86 1.61
CA ARG A 278 -30.99 -0.98 1.51
C ARG A 278 -31.41 -0.72 0.06
N GLN A 279 -30.49 -0.71 -0.89
CA GLN A 279 -30.81 -0.56 -2.32
C GLN A 279 -31.45 -1.84 -2.91
N ASP A 280 -31.38 -2.96 -2.19
CA ASP A 280 -31.93 -4.26 -2.59
C ASP A 280 -33.31 -4.57 -1.98
N LEU A 281 -33.83 -3.70 -1.09
CA LEU A 281 -35.17 -3.77 -0.50
C LEU A 281 -36.15 -2.91 -1.31
#